data_AF-A0A1V4V0F9-F1
#
_entry.id   AF-A0A1V4V0F9-F1
#
_cell.length_a   1.000
_cell.length_b   1.000
_cell.length_c   1.000
_cell.angle_alpha   90.00
_cell.angle_beta   90.00
_cell.angle_gamma   90.00
#
_symmetry.space_group_name_H-M   'P 1'
#
loop_
_entity.id
_entity.type
_entity.pdbx_description
1 polymer ?
#
loop_
_entity_poly.entity_id
_entity_poly.type
_entity_poly.pdbx_seq_one_letter_code
_entity_poly.pdbx_strand_id
1 'polypeptide(L)'
;MSYEVLLHPKRVKRVIAGLPQAHQRRLKEPIDQLAEDPFLARSGHISGDHLDEANFDIKRCKGHKSRFRVRFGDFRLVYQVDEEERLVLLLKLDFRGKVYSRPPDTAR
;
A
#
# COMPACT_ATOMS: atom_id res chain seq x y z
N MET A 1 8.13 -16.82 2.52
CA MET A 1 7.58 -16.91 3.89
C MET A 1 6.50 -15.84 3.98
N SER A 2 5.29 -16.16 4.42
CA SER A 2 4.18 -15.20 4.40
C SER A 2 4.03 -14.48 5.74
N TYR A 3 3.86 -13.16 5.69
CA TYR A 3 3.46 -12.29 6.79
C TYR A 3 1.95 -12.10 6.77
N GLU A 4 1.32 -11.99 7.94
CA GLU A 4 -0.09 -11.62 8.03
C GLU A 4 -0.25 -10.09 7.92
N VAL A 5 -1.13 -9.62 7.05
CA VAL A 5 -1.36 -8.18 6.83
C VAL A 5 -2.57 -7.70 7.61
N LEU A 6 -2.33 -6.81 8.56
CA LEU A 6 -3.37 -6.15 9.34
C LEU A 6 -3.60 -4.71 8.87
N LEU A 7 -4.86 -4.38 8.58
CA LEU A 7 -5.28 -3.06 8.15
C LEU A 7 -5.74 -2.23 9.34
N HIS A 8 -5.09 -1.09 9.61
CA HIS A 8 -5.56 -0.18 10.64
C HIS A 8 -6.99 0.32 10.29
N PRO A 9 -8.02 0.01 11.11
CA PRO A 9 -9.41 0.12 10.69
C PRO A 9 -9.84 1.55 10.34
N LYS A 10 -9.43 2.54 11.13
CA LYS A 10 -9.83 3.94 10.90
C LYS A 10 -9.01 4.67 9.84
N ARG A 11 -7.78 4.25 9.59
CA ARG A 11 -6.80 5.00 8.77
C ARG A 11 -6.56 4.39 7.40
N VAL A 12 -6.85 3.09 7.26
CA VAL A 12 -6.66 2.37 6.00
C VAL A 12 -7.98 1.82 5.49
N LYS A 13 -8.75 1.05 6.29
CA LYS A 13 -10.02 0.47 5.80
C LYS A 13 -11.01 1.53 5.32
N ARG A 14 -11.17 2.63 6.07
CA ARG A 14 -12.04 3.76 5.67
C ARG A 14 -11.60 4.42 4.36
N VAL A 15 -10.29 4.53 4.16
CA VAL A 15 -9.73 5.11 2.94
C VAL A 15 -10.01 4.19 1.76
N ILE A 16 -9.69 2.89 1.88
CA ILE A 16 -9.94 1.90 0.82
C ILE A 16 -11.42 1.83 0.44
N ALA A 17 -12.31 1.83 1.44
CA ALA A 17 -13.76 1.79 1.21
C ALA A 17 -14.29 3.02 0.48
N GLY A 18 -13.61 4.16 0.58
CA GLY A 18 -13.95 5.39 -0.14
C GLY A 18 -13.42 5.45 -1.58
N LEU A 19 -12.63 4.46 -2.02
CA LEU A 19 -12.04 4.47 -3.36
C LEU A 19 -12.93 3.80 -4.40
N PRO A 20 -12.91 4.28 -5.65
CA PRO A 20 -13.40 3.53 -6.81
C PRO A 20 -12.84 2.11 -6.86
N GLN A 21 -13.67 1.16 -7.31
CA GLN A 21 -13.32 -0.26 -7.38
C GLN A 21 -12.03 -0.53 -8.18
N ALA A 22 -11.75 0.26 -9.22
CA ALA A 22 -10.52 0.17 -10.00
C ALA A 22 -9.26 0.43 -9.14
N HIS A 23 -9.31 1.41 -8.24
CA HIS A 23 -8.22 1.70 -7.32
C HIS A 23 -8.09 0.64 -6.22
N GLN A 24 -9.21 0.08 -5.74
CA GLN A 24 -9.17 -1.03 -4.79
C GLN A 24 -8.48 -2.26 -5.39
N ARG A 25 -8.75 -2.57 -6.66
CA ARG A 25 -8.06 -3.67 -7.38
C ARG A 25 -6.56 -3.41 -7.49
N ARG A 26 -6.15 -2.19 -7.81
CA ARG A 26 -4.73 -1.79 -7.90
C ARG A 26 -3.98 -1.85 -6.56
N LEU A 27 -4.69 -1.87 -5.43
CA LEU A 27 -4.07 -2.02 -4.11
C LEU A 27 -3.81 -3.48 -3.74
N LYS A 28 -4.55 -4.43 -4.33
CA LYS A 28 -4.48 -5.85 -3.95
C LYS A 28 -3.10 -6.44 -4.20
N GLU A 29 -2.59 -6.31 -5.41
CA GLU A 29 -1.27 -6.84 -5.80
C GLU A 29 -0.12 -6.31 -4.92
N PRO A 30 0.03 -4.98 -4.70
CA PRO A 30 1.03 -4.46 -3.77
C PRO A 30 0.90 -4.98 -2.34
N ILE A 31 -0.32 -5.18 -1.84
CA ILE A 31 -0.55 -5.70 -0.49
C ILE A 31 -0.16 -7.17 -0.40
N ASP A 32 -0.53 -7.97 -1.40
CA ASP A 32 -0.15 -9.38 -1.48
C ASP A 32 1.39 -9.53 -1.54
N GLN A 33 2.06 -8.66 -2.32
CA GLN A 33 3.52 -8.62 -2.38
C GLN A 33 4.16 -8.25 -1.03
N LEU A 34 3.59 -7.29 -0.29
CA LEU A 34 4.06 -6.97 1.06
C LEU A 34 3.87 -8.11 2.06
N ALA A 35 2.85 -8.97 1.85
CA ALA A 35 2.65 -10.16 2.64
C ALA A 35 3.75 -11.22 2.34
N GLU A 36 4.21 -11.32 1.09
CA GLU A 36 5.28 -12.24 0.72
C GLU A 36 6.66 -11.75 1.15
N ASP A 37 6.96 -10.47 0.96
CA ASP A 37 8.19 -9.83 1.41
C ASP A 37 7.92 -8.35 1.79
N PRO A 38 7.88 -8.01 3.08
CA PRO A 38 7.65 -6.63 3.50
C PRO A 38 8.88 -5.73 3.34
N PHE A 39 10.04 -6.29 3.00
CA PHE A 39 11.31 -5.58 2.82
C PHE A 39 11.74 -5.48 1.35
N LEU A 40 10.78 -5.58 0.40
CA LEU A 40 10.93 -5.45 -1.07
C LEU A 40 11.80 -4.27 -1.58
N ALA A 41 12.23 -3.37 -0.69
CA ALA A 41 13.27 -2.35 -0.90
C ALA A 41 14.57 -2.90 -1.52
N ARG A 42 14.83 -4.21 -1.43
CA ARG A 42 16.06 -4.82 -1.97
C ARG A 42 16.03 -5.06 -3.48
N SER A 43 14.86 -5.07 -4.14
CA SER A 43 14.79 -5.54 -5.54
C SER A 43 14.81 -4.43 -6.60
N GLY A 44 14.56 -3.16 -6.25
CA GLY A 44 14.70 -2.00 -7.18
C GLY A 44 13.86 -2.02 -8.47
N HIS A 45 13.19 -3.12 -8.78
CA HIS A 45 12.40 -3.37 -9.97
C HIS A 45 11.44 -4.51 -9.64
N ILE A 46 10.14 -4.25 -9.75
CA ILE A 46 9.13 -5.30 -9.87
C ILE A 46 8.57 -5.15 -11.28
N SER A 47 9.21 -5.85 -12.22
CA SER A 47 8.75 -5.96 -13.60
C SER A 47 7.65 -7.01 -13.65
N GLY A 48 6.40 -6.55 -13.67
CA GLY A 48 5.23 -7.38 -13.94
C GLY A 48 4.40 -6.73 -15.05
N ASP A 49 3.96 -7.55 -16.01
CA ASP A 49 3.33 -7.19 -17.30
C ASP A 49 2.05 -6.31 -17.24
N HIS A 50 1.64 -5.86 -16.06
CA HIS A 50 0.46 -5.02 -15.84
C HIS A 50 0.72 -3.73 -15.06
N LEU A 51 1.98 -3.44 -14.72
CA LEU A 51 2.37 -2.32 -13.88
C LEU A 51 3.60 -1.62 -14.48
N ASP A 52 3.48 -1.12 -15.71
CA ASP A 52 4.58 -0.55 -16.52
C ASP A 52 5.47 0.50 -15.82
N GLU A 53 5.06 1.10 -14.69
CA GLU A 53 5.89 2.05 -13.94
C GLU A 53 5.71 2.00 -12.42
N ALA A 54 5.31 0.87 -11.83
CA ALA A 54 5.21 0.77 -10.38
C ALA A 54 6.58 0.49 -9.75
N ASN A 55 7.43 1.51 -9.75
CA ASN A 55 8.62 1.53 -8.92
C ASN A 55 8.18 1.54 -7.44
N PHE A 56 8.31 0.40 -6.77
CA PHE A 56 8.12 0.27 -5.32
C PHE A 56 9.23 1.06 -4.60
N ASP A 57 9.00 2.35 -4.36
CA ASP A 57 9.90 3.22 -3.58
C ASP A 57 9.68 2.97 -2.08
N ILE A 58 10.28 1.89 -1.58
CA ILE A 58 10.26 1.53 -0.17
C ILE A 58 11.42 2.21 0.56
N LYS A 59 11.08 3.03 1.56
CA LYS A 59 12.06 3.67 2.45
C LYS A 59 11.69 3.44 3.90
N ARG A 60 12.71 3.16 4.72
CA ARG A 60 12.58 3.21 6.18
C ARG A 60 12.24 4.62 6.63
N CYS A 61 11.31 4.74 7.58
CA CYS A 61 11.00 6.01 8.22
C CYS A 61 12.11 6.37 9.20
N LYS A 62 12.63 7.61 9.14
CA LYS A 62 13.66 8.08 10.08
C LYS A 62 13.14 7.97 11.52
N GLY A 63 13.99 7.53 12.44
CA GLY A 63 13.66 7.38 13.86
C GLY A 63 12.87 6.13 14.24
N HIS A 64 12.58 5.23 13.29
CA HIS A 64 11.86 3.98 13.56
C HIS A 64 12.61 2.77 12.98
N LYS A 65 12.76 1.70 13.78
CA LYS A 65 13.46 0.48 13.35
C LYS A 65 12.62 -0.41 12.43
N SER A 66 11.31 -0.46 12.69
CA SER A 66 10.37 -1.38 12.05
C SER A 66 9.33 -0.69 11.16
N ARG A 67 9.45 0.62 10.92
CA ARG A 67 8.46 1.38 10.14
C ARG A 67 8.99 1.76 8.77
N PHE A 68 8.17 1.49 7.77
CA PHE A 68 8.49 1.66 6.36
C PHE A 68 7.41 2.47 5.67
N ARG A 69 7.79 3.08 4.56
CA ARG A 69 6.89 3.74 3.63
C ARG A 69 7.18 3.23 2.24
N VAL A 70 6.16 2.69 1.58
CA VAL A 70 6.19 2.33 0.17
C VAL A 70 5.42 3.37 -0.65
N ARG A 71 5.90 3.63 -1.86
CA ARG A 71 5.11 4.31 -2.89
C ARG A 71 4.99 3.38 -4.09
N PHE A 72 3.80 3.32 -4.66
CA PHE A 72 3.51 2.53 -5.85
C PHE A 72 2.43 3.28 -6.63
N GLY A 73 2.75 3.68 -7.86
CA GLY A 73 1.93 4.63 -8.62
C GLY A 73 1.61 5.91 -7.83
N ASP A 74 0.32 6.23 -7.70
CA ASP A 74 -0.17 7.41 -6.96
C ASP A 74 -0.33 7.18 -5.45
N PHE A 75 -0.02 5.99 -4.95
CA PHE A 75 -0.27 5.65 -3.55
C PHE A 75 0.97 5.85 -2.70
N ARG A 76 0.75 6.26 -1.46
CA ARG A 76 1.75 6.26 -0.39
C ARG A 76 1.19 5.48 0.79
N LEU A 77 1.82 4.36 1.09
CA LEU A 77 1.44 3.49 2.20
C LEU A 77 2.54 3.50 3.25
N VAL A 78 2.17 3.74 4.50
CA VAL A 78 3.05 3.62 5.67
C VAL A 78 2.64 2.37 6.42
N TYR A 79 3.60 1.51 6.69
CA TYR A 79 3.39 0.24 7.38
C TYR A 79 4.49 -0.02 8.40
N GLN A 80 4.21 -0.92 9.32
CA GLN A 80 5.14 -1.42 10.32
C GLN A 80 5.26 -2.93 10.17
N VAL A 81 6.47 -3.45 10.26
CA VAL A 81 6.76 -4.88 10.19
C VAL A 81 7.13 -5.35 11.59
N ASP A 82 6.44 -6.36 12.07
CA ASP A 82 6.81 -7.13 13.24
C ASP A 82 7.44 -8.43 12.75
N GLU A 83 8.74 -8.57 12.94
CA GLU A 83 9.49 -9.76 12.50
C GLU A 83 9.28 -10.95 13.45
N GLU A 84 8.99 -10.70 14.72
CA GLU A 84 8.75 -11.74 15.73
C GLU A 84 7.40 -12.41 15.48
N GLU A 85 6.36 -11.58 15.30
CA GLU A 85 4.99 -12.05 15.05
C GLU A 85 4.70 -12.31 13.56
N ARG A 86 5.64 -11.96 12.66
CA ARG A 86 5.46 -11.99 11.20
C ARG A 86 4.22 -11.21 10.76
N LEU A 87 4.05 -10.01 11.30
CA LEU A 87 2.91 -9.15 11.02
C LEU A 87 3.33 -7.91 10.21
N VAL A 88 2.48 -7.53 9.26
CA VAL A 88 2.58 -6.26 8.52
C VAL A 88 1.37 -5.41 8.87
N LEU A 89 1.57 -4.40 9.70
CA LEU A 89 0.52 -3.47 10.09
C LEU A 89 0.51 -2.25 9.16
N LEU A 90 -0.54 -2.14 8.34
CA LEU A 90 -0.76 -0.98 7.49
C LEU A 90 -1.31 0.18 8.33
N LEU A 91 -0.49 1.21 8.54
CA LEU A 91 -0.76 2.33 9.45
C LEU A 91 -1.52 3.47 8.78
N LYS A 92 -1.16 3.80 7.53
CA LYS A 92 -1.75 4.92 6.79
C LYS A 92 -1.65 4.70 5.28
N LEU A 93 -2.73 4.97 4.55
CA LEU A 93 -2.75 5.04 3.09
C LEU A 93 -3.06 6.49 2.66
N ASP A 94 -2.33 7.00 1.69
CA ASP A 94 -2.41 8.39 1.19
C ASP A 94 -2.27 8.42 -0.34
N PHE A 95 -2.77 9.48 -0.99
CA PHE A 95 -2.81 9.63 -2.45
C PHE A 95 -2.02 10.84 -2.91
N ARG A 96 -1.24 10.67 -3.97
CA ARG A 96 -0.41 11.71 -4.58
C ARG A 96 -1.00 12.12 -5.94
N GLY A 97 -2.25 12.58 -5.93
CA GLY A 97 -2.92 13.13 -7.11
C GLY A 97 -4.29 13.70 -6.76
N LYS A 98 -4.87 14.54 -7.63
CA LYS A 98 -6.29 14.89 -7.52
C LYS A 98 -7.11 13.63 -7.82
N VAL A 99 -7.36 12.80 -6.82
CA VAL A 99 -8.34 11.71 -6.89
C VAL A 99 -9.73 12.32 -6.75
N TYR A 100 -10.12 13.12 -7.74
CA TYR A 100 -11.51 13.44 -8.08
C TYR A 100 -11.55 13.87 -9.55
N SER A 101 -11.98 12.96 -10.41
CA SER A 101 -12.94 13.34 -11.45
C SER A 101 -14.17 12.45 -11.27
N ARG A 102 -15.07 12.93 -10.39
CA ARG A 102 -16.41 12.43 -10.06
C ARG A 102 -16.49 11.19 -9.13
N PRO A 103 -17.12 11.29 -7.94
CA PRO A 103 -17.90 10.15 -7.44
C PRO A 103 -18.94 9.80 -8.51
N PRO A 104 -19.30 8.52 -8.74
CA PRO A 104 -20.41 8.21 -9.63
C PRO A 104 -21.59 9.01 -9.15
N ASP A 105 -22.08 9.84 -10.07
CA ASP A 105 -23.22 10.72 -9.91
C ASP A 105 -24.32 9.93 -9.21
N THR A 106 -24.52 10.18 -7.92
CA THR A 106 -25.71 9.69 -7.24
C THR A 106 -26.79 10.68 -7.61
N ALA A 107 -27.19 10.59 -8.89
CA ALA A 107 -28.33 11.30 -9.43
C ALA A 107 -29.53 10.89 -8.57
N ARG A 108 -30.04 11.90 -7.85
CA ARG A 108 -31.34 11.89 -7.18
C ARG A 108 -32.46 11.70 -8.17
#